data_AF-A0A438HVJ0-F1
#
_entry.id   AF-A0A438HVJ0-F1
#
_cell.length_a   1.000
_cell.length_b   1.000
_cell.length_c   1.000
_cell.angle_alpha   90.00
_cell.angle_beta   90.00
_cell.angle_gamma   90.00
#
_symmetry.space_group_name_H-M   'P 1'
#
loop_
_entity.id
_entity.type
_entity.pdbx_description
1 polymer ?
#
loop_
_entity_poly.entity_id
_entity_poly.type
_entity_poly.pdbx_seq_one_letter_code
_entity_poly.pdbx_strand_id
1 'polypeptide(L)'
;MLVLLGSMGALSLMTILSVVIGRIFHSLPAQFQTSKFVVIGISTSGWLSSVSRSGTLPIGEYAAVTLLMFFGLKSIKDAWDLPSIVVKSGDKSGPELDEFVEAEELVKEKVSKRLTNPLEIVWKSFSLVFFAEWGDRSMLATIALGAAQSPWGVASGAIAGHLFATTIAILGGALLANYISEKLVGYLGGALFLVFAVATFFGVF
;
A
#
# COMPACT_ATOMS: atom_id res chain seq x y z
N MET A 1 -16.72 -7.82 -5.85
CA MET A 1 -16.12 -9.15 -6.03
C MET A 1 -15.04 -9.19 -7.12
N LEU A 2 -15.25 -8.60 -8.30
CA LEU A 2 -14.27 -8.57 -9.40
C LEU A 2 -12.91 -7.93 -9.03
N VAL A 3 -12.93 -6.84 -8.24
CA VAL A 3 -11.70 -6.19 -7.73
C VAL A 3 -10.90 -7.12 -6.83
N LEU A 4 -11.58 -7.91 -5.99
CA LEU A 4 -10.92 -8.89 -5.13
C LEU A 4 -10.23 -9.97 -5.95
N LEU A 5 -10.88 -10.44 -7.03
CA LEU A 5 -10.29 -11.42 -7.92
C LEU A 5 -9.01 -10.91 -8.58
N GLY A 6 -8.98 -9.65 -9.03
CA GLY A 6 -7.78 -9.02 -9.56
C GLY A 6 -6.67 -8.87 -8.52
N SER A 7 -7.00 -8.38 -7.32
CA SER A 7 -6.03 -8.22 -6.22
C SER A 7 -5.44 -9.56 -5.73
N MET A 8 -6.28 -10.59 -5.57
CA MET A 8 -5.84 -11.93 -5.16
C MET A 8 -4.98 -12.59 -6.24
N GLY A 9 -5.31 -12.37 -7.51
CA GLY A 9 -4.48 -12.80 -8.64
C GLY A 9 -3.08 -12.17 -8.59
N ALA A 10 -3.01 -10.87 -8.30
CA ALA A 10 -1.73 -10.14 -8.18
C ALA A 10 -0.88 -10.68 -7.02
N LEU A 11 -1.46 -10.81 -5.83
CA LEU A 11 -0.77 -11.31 -4.63
C LEU A 11 -0.30 -12.77 -4.82
N SER A 12 -1.13 -13.62 -5.42
CA SER A 12 -0.77 -15.02 -5.69
C SER A 12 0.39 -15.11 -6.69
N LEU A 13 0.32 -14.33 -7.78
CA LEU A 13 1.38 -14.29 -8.79
C LEU A 13 2.69 -13.74 -8.20
N MET A 14 2.63 -12.70 -7.39
CA MET A 14 3.79 -12.16 -6.67
C MET A 14 4.42 -13.20 -5.75
N THR A 15 3.60 -13.94 -4.99
CA THR A 15 4.08 -14.98 -4.07
C THR A 15 4.81 -16.09 -4.83
N ILE A 16 4.23 -16.56 -5.94
CA ILE A 16 4.84 -17.60 -6.78
C ILE A 16 6.17 -17.10 -7.37
N LEU A 17 6.21 -15.89 -7.94
CA LEU A 17 7.43 -15.31 -8.48
C LEU A 17 8.52 -15.21 -7.40
N SER A 18 8.15 -14.74 -6.21
CA SER A 18 9.07 -14.62 -5.07
C SER A 18 9.67 -15.96 -4.66
N VAL A 19 8.84 -17.00 -4.59
CA VAL A 19 9.28 -18.35 -4.23
C VAL A 19 10.18 -18.97 -5.31
N VAL A 20 9.85 -18.77 -6.60
CA VAL A 20 10.67 -19.22 -7.72
C VAL A 20 12.04 -18.54 -7.71
N ILE A 21 12.06 -17.23 -7.50
CA ILE A 21 13.30 -16.45 -7.36
C ILE A 21 14.12 -16.98 -6.17
N GLY A 22 13.50 -17.16 -4.99
CA GLY A 22 14.17 -17.75 -3.82
C GLY A 22 14.79 -19.13 -4.10
N ARG A 23 14.10 -19.96 -4.91
CA ARG A 23 14.62 -21.25 -5.37
C ARG A 23 15.83 -21.11 -6.30
N ILE A 24 15.80 -20.14 -7.21
CA ILE A 24 16.93 -19.84 -8.10
C ILE A 24 18.15 -19.39 -7.28
N PHE A 25 17.94 -18.57 -6.24
CA PHE A 25 19.02 -18.16 -5.32
C PHE A 25 19.64 -19.34 -4.56
N HIS A 26 18.84 -20.36 -4.23
CA HIS A 26 19.35 -21.60 -3.63
C HIS A 26 20.22 -22.41 -4.61
N SER A 27 20.00 -22.29 -5.92
CA SER A 27 20.76 -22.99 -6.96
C SER A 27 22.09 -22.31 -7.33
N LEU A 28 22.43 -21.18 -6.71
CA LEU A 28 23.72 -20.50 -6.91
C LEU A 28 24.81 -21.15 -6.04
N PRO A 29 26.04 -21.38 -6.56
CA PRO A 29 27.10 -22.06 -5.83
C PRO A 29 27.50 -21.30 -4.54
N ALA A 30 27.84 -22.07 -3.50
CA ALA A 30 28.02 -21.68 -2.09
C ALA A 30 29.00 -20.51 -1.78
N GLN A 31 29.68 -19.98 -2.78
CA GLN A 31 30.59 -18.83 -2.69
C GLN A 31 29.89 -17.48 -2.42
N PHE A 32 28.56 -17.39 -2.58
CA PHE A 32 27.74 -16.24 -2.16
C PHE A 32 26.88 -16.51 -0.91
N GLN A 33 26.91 -17.73 -0.38
CA GLN A 33 25.87 -18.23 0.53
C GLN A 33 26.21 -18.09 2.02
N THR A 34 27.49 -17.96 2.40
CA THR A 34 27.90 -18.23 3.80
C THR A 34 28.17 -17.05 4.72
N SER A 35 28.32 -15.78 4.29
CA SER A 35 28.74 -14.77 5.28
C SER A 35 28.04 -13.42 5.27
N LYS A 36 27.15 -13.14 4.32
CA LYS A 36 26.43 -11.85 4.32
C LYS A 36 24.92 -12.04 4.21
N PHE A 37 24.38 -12.56 3.11
CA PHE A 37 22.94 -12.45 2.84
C PHE A 37 21.98 -13.19 3.80
N VAL A 38 22.41 -14.28 4.47
CA VAL A 38 21.53 -15.06 5.39
C VAL A 38 21.49 -14.49 6.82
N VAL A 39 22.63 -14.04 7.38
CA VAL A 39 22.68 -13.39 8.72
C VAL A 39 21.88 -12.08 8.73
N ILE A 40 21.90 -11.42 7.58
CA ILE A 40 21.14 -10.24 7.22
C ILE A 40 19.62 -10.44 7.33
N GLY A 41 19.10 -11.64 7.06
CA GLY A 41 17.67 -11.94 7.05
C GLY A 41 17.05 -12.26 8.41
N ILE A 42 17.87 -12.52 9.44
CA ILE A 42 17.39 -12.89 10.79
C ILE A 42 17.59 -11.73 11.79
N SER A 43 18.54 -10.81 11.52
CA SER A 43 18.70 -9.57 12.29
C SER A 43 17.79 -8.47 11.72
N THR A 44 16.49 -8.55 12.03
CA THR A 44 15.43 -7.66 11.54
C THR A 44 15.58 -6.19 11.94
N SER A 45 16.56 -5.83 12.78
CA SER A 45 16.82 -4.43 13.18
C SER A 45 17.98 -3.76 12.42
N GLY A 46 18.95 -4.54 11.92
CA GLY A 46 20.19 -3.99 11.34
C GLY A 46 20.22 -3.88 9.83
N TRP A 47 19.45 -4.72 9.12
CA TRP A 47 19.53 -4.77 7.65
C TRP A 47 18.51 -3.93 6.91
N LEU A 48 17.31 -3.75 7.46
CA LEU A 48 16.38 -2.74 6.95
C LEU A 48 16.96 -1.33 7.10
N SER A 49 17.66 -1.08 8.21
CA SER A 49 18.37 0.19 8.45
C SER A 49 19.61 0.33 7.56
N SER A 50 20.35 -0.74 7.24
CA SER A 50 21.47 -0.66 6.29
C SER A 50 21.06 -0.58 4.81
N VAL A 51 19.96 -1.21 4.40
CA VAL A 51 19.40 -1.10 3.02
C VAL A 51 18.73 0.25 2.81
N SER A 52 18.08 0.80 3.84
CA SER A 52 17.63 2.21 3.85
C SER A 52 18.81 3.19 3.76
N ARG A 53 20.00 2.79 4.24
CA ARG A 53 21.19 3.64 4.34
C ARG A 53 22.20 3.49 3.21
N SER A 54 22.01 2.54 2.29
CA SER A 54 22.89 2.35 1.14
C SER A 54 22.26 2.87 -0.16
N GLY A 55 22.21 4.20 -0.33
CA GLY A 55 22.75 4.73 -1.58
C GLY A 55 21.93 5.65 -2.48
N THR A 56 20.87 6.35 -2.06
CA THR A 56 20.34 7.48 -2.88
C THR A 56 19.81 8.67 -2.05
N LEU A 57 20.72 9.43 -1.42
CA LEU A 57 20.55 10.82 -0.97
C LEU A 57 19.46 11.11 0.10
N PRO A 58 19.63 12.14 0.96
CA PRO A 58 18.61 12.58 1.91
C PRO A 58 17.30 13.07 1.25
N ILE A 59 17.26 13.12 -0.09
CA ILE A 59 16.05 13.39 -0.89
C ILE A 59 14.93 12.43 -0.54
N GLY A 60 15.20 11.14 -0.26
CA GLY A 60 14.14 10.18 0.05
C GLY A 60 13.39 10.53 1.34
N GLU A 61 14.12 10.84 2.40
CA GLU A 61 13.55 11.24 3.69
C GLU A 61 12.83 12.60 3.58
N TYR A 62 13.46 13.59 2.95
CA TYR A 62 12.83 14.89 2.73
C TYR A 62 11.58 14.81 1.83
N ALA A 63 11.60 13.96 0.80
CA ALA A 63 10.45 13.71 -0.07
C ALA A 63 9.33 13.00 0.70
N ALA A 64 9.66 12.00 1.52
CA ALA A 64 8.69 11.32 2.37
C ALA A 64 8.04 12.30 3.35
N VAL A 65 8.82 13.12 4.06
CA VAL A 65 8.30 14.14 4.98
C VAL A 65 7.42 15.15 4.24
N THR A 66 7.85 15.63 3.07
CA THR A 66 7.09 16.60 2.26
C THR A 66 5.77 16.01 1.78
N LEU A 67 5.77 14.77 1.28
CA LEU A 67 4.57 14.08 0.84
C LEU A 67 3.62 13.78 2.01
N LEU A 68 4.14 13.30 3.13
CA LEU A 68 3.35 13.01 4.33
C LEU A 68 2.72 14.28 4.92
N MET A 69 3.46 15.39 4.97
CA MET A 69 2.90 16.70 5.34
C MET A 69 1.81 17.14 4.37
N PHE A 70 2.08 17.06 3.07
CA PHE A 70 1.13 17.46 2.03
C PHE A 70 -0.17 16.64 2.09
N PHE A 71 -0.08 15.31 2.10
CA PHE A 71 -1.24 14.43 2.20
C PHE A 71 -1.94 14.55 3.55
N GLY A 72 -1.20 14.74 4.64
CA GLY A 72 -1.75 14.94 5.98
C GLY A 72 -2.63 16.18 6.07
N LEU A 73 -2.10 17.33 5.62
CA LEU A 73 -2.84 18.59 5.60
C LEU A 73 -4.02 18.54 4.62
N LYS A 74 -3.82 17.95 3.43
CA LYS A 74 -4.88 17.78 2.44
C LYS A 74 -6.04 16.94 3.01
N SER A 75 -5.74 15.80 3.62
CA SER A 75 -6.74 14.90 4.21
C SER A 75 -7.56 15.57 5.32
N ILE A 76 -6.95 16.45 6.12
CA ILE A 76 -7.65 17.23 7.15
C ILE A 76 -8.53 18.33 6.52
N LYS A 77 -8.03 19.03 5.49
CA LYS A 77 -8.81 20.05 4.77
C LYS A 77 -10.03 19.43 4.09
N ASP A 78 -9.83 18.33 3.37
CA ASP A 78 -10.90 17.60 2.69
C ASP A 78 -11.95 17.10 3.72
N ALA A 79 -11.51 16.68 4.91
CA ALA A 79 -12.42 16.30 6.01
C ALA A 79 -13.23 17.48 6.58
N TRP A 80 -12.66 18.68 6.59
CA TRP A 80 -13.30 19.90 7.07
C TRP A 80 -14.34 20.43 6.07
N ASP A 81 -14.01 20.39 4.78
CA ASP A 81 -14.85 20.90 3.68
C ASP A 81 -16.08 20.03 3.39
N LEU A 82 -16.15 18.81 3.93
CA LEU A 82 -17.35 17.98 3.84
C LEU A 82 -18.55 18.68 4.51
N PRO A 83 -19.71 18.84 3.85
CA PRO A 83 -20.85 19.54 4.42
C PRO A 83 -21.39 18.77 5.63
N SER A 84 -21.29 19.35 6.83
CA SER A 84 -22.04 18.87 7.99
C SER A 84 -23.52 19.12 7.73
N ILE A 85 -24.27 18.04 7.55
CA ILE A 85 -25.74 18.11 7.63
C ILE A 85 -26.11 18.80 8.95
N VAL A 86 -26.88 19.89 8.80
CA VAL A 86 -27.53 20.75 9.82
C VAL A 86 -26.85 22.11 10.16
N VAL A 87 -27.39 23.13 9.48
CA VAL A 87 -27.65 24.53 9.92
C VAL A 87 -26.56 25.61 9.68
N LYS A 88 -26.68 26.18 8.48
CA LYS A 88 -27.12 27.56 8.17
C LYS A 88 -26.05 28.65 8.00
N SER A 89 -26.32 29.38 6.92
CA SER A 89 -25.97 30.76 6.57
C SER A 89 -24.56 31.04 6.10
N GLY A 90 -24.49 31.41 4.82
CA GLY A 90 -23.66 32.52 4.39
C GLY A 90 -22.49 32.13 3.52
N ASP A 91 -22.75 32.10 2.22
CA ASP A 91 -21.90 32.75 1.22
C ASP A 91 -20.40 32.45 1.27
N LYS A 92 -20.00 31.44 0.49
CA LYS A 92 -18.91 31.48 -0.49
C LYS A 92 -18.79 30.12 -1.17
N SER A 93 -19.58 29.94 -2.22
CA SER A 93 -19.33 28.95 -3.26
C SER A 93 -17.96 29.27 -3.88
N GLY A 94 -16.93 28.53 -3.45
CA GLY A 94 -15.60 28.61 -4.03
C GLY A 94 -15.62 27.94 -5.42
N PRO A 95 -15.22 28.62 -6.50
CA PRO A 95 -15.26 28.09 -7.87
C PRO A 95 -14.41 26.83 -8.09
N GLU A 96 -13.44 26.54 -7.22
CA GLU A 96 -12.64 25.30 -7.30
C GLU A 96 -13.44 24.04 -6.92
N LEU A 97 -14.40 24.12 -5.99
CA LEU A 97 -15.11 22.94 -5.47
C LEU A 97 -16.07 22.34 -6.50
N ASP A 98 -16.75 23.17 -7.28
CA ASP A 98 -17.57 22.70 -8.40
C ASP A 98 -16.67 22.08 -9.49
N GLU A 99 -15.49 22.65 -9.78
CA GLU A 99 -14.53 22.09 -10.74
C GLU A 99 -13.94 20.74 -10.30
N PHE A 100 -13.64 20.55 -9.00
CA PHE A 100 -13.13 19.27 -8.49
C PHE A 100 -14.20 18.17 -8.50
N VAL A 101 -15.43 18.50 -8.10
CA VAL A 101 -16.56 17.56 -8.10
C VAL A 101 -16.94 17.18 -9.53
N GLU A 102 -16.94 18.16 -10.46
CA GLU A 102 -17.21 17.91 -11.88
C GLU A 102 -16.05 17.13 -12.53
N ALA A 103 -14.79 17.42 -12.20
CA ALA A 103 -13.65 16.64 -12.66
C ALA A 103 -13.66 15.20 -12.11
N GLU A 104 -14.03 14.99 -10.85
CA GLU A 104 -14.24 13.66 -10.29
C GLU A 104 -15.41 12.94 -10.96
N GLU A 105 -16.54 13.60 -11.20
CA GLU A 105 -17.67 13.01 -11.91
C GLU A 105 -17.31 12.64 -13.35
N LEU A 106 -16.60 13.50 -14.08
CA LEU A 106 -16.15 13.22 -15.45
C LEU A 106 -15.07 12.13 -15.50
N VAL A 107 -14.17 12.08 -14.52
CA VAL A 107 -13.22 10.96 -14.37
C VAL A 107 -13.98 9.69 -14.04
N LYS A 108 -14.91 9.71 -13.10
CA LYS A 108 -15.70 8.55 -12.68
C LYS A 108 -16.62 8.07 -13.80
N GLU A 109 -17.21 8.97 -14.59
CA GLU A 109 -18.03 8.67 -15.76
C GLU A 109 -17.17 8.12 -16.91
N LYS A 110 -16.01 8.71 -17.24
CA LYS A 110 -15.08 8.16 -18.24
C LYS A 110 -14.49 6.83 -17.81
N VAL A 111 -14.16 6.70 -16.53
CA VAL A 111 -13.69 5.45 -15.92
C VAL A 111 -14.83 4.43 -15.99
N SER A 112 -16.07 4.77 -15.63
CA SER A 112 -17.22 3.86 -15.68
C SER A 112 -17.63 3.48 -17.11
N LYS A 113 -17.54 4.41 -18.09
CA LYS A 113 -17.78 4.15 -19.51
C LYS A 113 -16.69 3.28 -20.15
N ARG A 114 -15.44 3.36 -19.67
CA ARG A 114 -14.38 2.40 -20.05
C ARG A 114 -14.53 1.07 -19.29
N LEU A 115 -14.94 1.09 -18.02
CA LEU A 115 -15.01 -0.06 -17.12
C LEU A 115 -16.27 -0.93 -17.27
N THR A 116 -16.90 -0.96 -18.44
CA THR A 116 -18.07 -1.83 -18.65
C THR A 116 -17.67 -3.30 -18.77
N ASN A 117 -16.40 -3.59 -19.08
CA ASN A 117 -15.90 -4.96 -19.20
C ASN A 117 -15.42 -5.52 -17.84
N PRO A 118 -15.97 -6.65 -17.36
CA PRO A 118 -15.57 -7.24 -16.08
C PRO A 118 -14.09 -7.65 -16.06
N LEU A 119 -13.52 -8.02 -17.22
CA LEU A 119 -12.09 -8.30 -17.37
C LEU A 119 -11.22 -7.04 -17.21
N GLU A 120 -11.70 -5.86 -17.61
CA GLU A 120 -10.93 -4.62 -17.46
C GLU A 120 -10.81 -4.20 -15.99
N ILE A 121 -11.88 -4.43 -15.21
CA ILE A 121 -11.87 -4.21 -13.75
C ILE A 121 -10.87 -5.14 -13.07
N VAL A 122 -10.86 -6.43 -13.45
CA VAL A 122 -9.90 -7.42 -12.94
C VAL A 122 -8.48 -7.01 -13.32
N TRP A 123 -8.24 -6.63 -14.58
CA TRP A 123 -6.92 -6.24 -15.06
C TRP A 123 -6.36 -4.97 -14.40
N LYS A 124 -7.22 -3.95 -14.20
CA LYS A 124 -6.82 -2.71 -13.53
C LYS A 124 -6.51 -2.94 -12.05
N SER A 125 -7.39 -3.65 -11.34
CA SER A 125 -7.13 -3.98 -9.92
C SER A 125 -5.92 -4.88 -9.76
N PHE A 126 -5.74 -5.86 -10.64
CA PHE A 126 -4.52 -6.67 -10.70
C PHE A 126 -3.28 -5.80 -10.89
N SER A 127 -3.26 -4.95 -11.92
CA SER A 127 -2.08 -4.14 -12.24
C SER A 127 -1.74 -3.17 -11.12
N LEU A 128 -2.75 -2.51 -10.55
CA LEU A 128 -2.58 -1.58 -9.43
C LEU A 128 -1.95 -2.28 -8.22
N VAL A 129 -2.49 -3.44 -7.82
CA VAL A 129 -1.99 -4.20 -6.67
C VAL A 129 -0.61 -4.80 -6.97
N PHE A 130 -0.42 -5.33 -8.18
CA PHE A 130 0.85 -5.90 -8.60
C PHE A 130 1.98 -4.87 -8.56
N PHE A 131 1.77 -3.68 -9.12
CA PHE A 131 2.78 -2.61 -9.08
C PHE A 131 2.96 -2.01 -7.68
N ALA A 132 1.90 -1.96 -6.87
CA ALA A 132 1.99 -1.47 -5.49
C ALA A 132 2.80 -2.42 -4.59
N GLU A 133 2.66 -3.73 -4.78
CA GLU A 133 3.35 -4.76 -4.01
C GLU A 133 4.69 -5.19 -4.64
N TRP A 134 4.98 -4.73 -5.87
CA TRP A 134 6.22 -5.09 -6.57
C TRP A 134 7.44 -4.53 -5.84
N GLY A 135 8.25 -5.44 -5.29
CA GLY A 135 9.44 -5.08 -4.53
C GLY A 135 9.16 -4.59 -3.11
N ASP A 136 7.94 -4.79 -2.61
CA ASP A 136 7.64 -4.53 -1.20
C ASP A 136 8.36 -5.54 -0.28
N ARG A 137 8.43 -5.18 1.01
CA ARG A 137 8.98 -6.01 2.08
C ARG A 137 8.35 -7.40 2.10
N SER A 138 7.06 -7.53 1.79
CA SER A 138 6.35 -8.81 1.68
C SER A 138 6.99 -9.73 0.62
N MET A 139 7.34 -9.20 -0.54
CA MET A 139 8.01 -9.90 -1.64
C MET A 139 9.41 -10.36 -1.23
N LEU A 140 10.22 -9.45 -0.67
CA LEU A 140 11.59 -9.76 -0.22
C LEU A 140 11.62 -10.79 0.91
N ALA A 141 10.70 -10.70 1.87
CA ALA A 141 10.55 -11.68 2.94
C ALA A 141 10.22 -13.07 2.39
N THR A 142 9.34 -13.14 1.38
CA THR A 142 8.96 -14.41 0.75
C THR A 142 10.11 -15.03 -0.07
N ILE A 143 10.91 -14.21 -0.76
CA ILE A 143 12.13 -14.67 -1.45
C ILE A 143 13.13 -15.26 -0.45
N ALA A 144 13.41 -14.53 0.64
CA ALA A 144 14.34 -14.97 1.68
C ALA A 144 13.88 -16.26 2.35
N LEU A 145 12.59 -16.37 2.68
CA LEU A 145 12.03 -17.55 3.31
C LEU A 145 11.97 -18.74 2.33
N GLY A 146 11.66 -18.50 1.06
CA GLY A 146 11.66 -19.53 0.00
C GLY A 146 13.06 -20.07 -0.34
N ALA A 147 14.11 -19.29 -0.09
CA ALA A 147 15.50 -19.73 -0.22
C ALA A 147 15.99 -20.56 1.00
N ALA A 148 15.43 -20.28 2.19
CA ALA A 148 15.82 -20.90 3.46
C ALA A 148 14.99 -22.14 3.84
N GLN A 149 13.74 -22.23 3.41
CA GLN A 149 12.76 -23.26 3.80
C GLN A 149 12.14 -23.97 2.58
N SER A 150 11.22 -24.92 2.82
CA SER A 150 10.55 -25.64 1.74
C SER A 150 9.65 -24.69 0.91
N PRO A 151 9.86 -24.58 -0.42
CA PRO A 151 9.15 -23.61 -1.26
C PRO A 151 7.62 -23.78 -1.25
N TRP A 152 7.17 -25.03 -1.19
CA TRP A 152 5.75 -25.38 -1.12
C TRP A 152 5.10 -24.94 0.20
N GLY A 153 5.83 -25.06 1.32
CA GLY A 153 5.36 -24.59 2.62
C GLY A 153 5.26 -23.07 2.68
N VAL A 154 6.27 -22.37 2.15
CA VAL A 154 6.29 -20.91 2.09
C VAL A 154 5.20 -20.35 1.19
N ALA A 155 5.04 -20.90 -0.02
CA ALA A 155 4.01 -20.45 -0.96
C ALA A 155 2.59 -20.61 -0.38
N SER A 156 2.28 -21.78 0.17
CA SER A 156 0.96 -22.06 0.74
C SER A 156 0.67 -21.22 1.99
N GLY A 157 1.65 -21.06 2.88
CA GLY A 157 1.53 -20.22 4.07
C GLY A 157 1.35 -18.74 3.74
N ALA A 158 2.14 -18.20 2.80
CA ALA A 158 2.04 -16.81 2.36
C ALA A 158 0.70 -16.51 1.69
N ILE A 159 0.23 -17.38 0.78
CA ILE A 159 -1.09 -17.23 0.14
C ILE A 159 -2.21 -17.28 1.19
N ALA A 160 -2.16 -18.24 2.11
CA ALA A 160 -3.16 -18.35 3.18
C ALA A 160 -3.15 -17.14 4.11
N GLY A 161 -1.97 -16.65 4.49
CA GLY A 161 -1.81 -15.44 5.31
C GLY A 161 -2.37 -14.20 4.63
N HIS A 162 -2.03 -13.97 3.35
CA HIS A 162 -2.58 -12.86 2.58
C HIS A 162 -4.09 -12.95 2.43
N LEU A 163 -4.63 -14.13 2.16
CA LEU A 163 -6.07 -14.34 2.05
C LEU A 163 -6.78 -14.03 3.38
N PHE A 164 -6.21 -14.47 4.50
CA PHE A 164 -6.76 -14.21 5.83
C PHE A 164 -6.72 -12.72 6.19
N ALA A 165 -5.57 -12.07 5.99
CA ALA A 165 -5.40 -10.64 6.23
C ALA A 165 -6.35 -9.80 5.37
N THR A 166 -6.46 -10.13 4.08
CA THR A 166 -7.38 -9.46 3.14
C THR A 166 -8.83 -9.64 3.55
N THR A 167 -9.23 -10.84 3.98
CA THR A 167 -10.60 -11.11 4.45
C THR A 167 -10.95 -10.28 5.68
N ILE A 168 -10.04 -10.20 6.66
CA ILE A 168 -10.22 -9.36 7.86
C ILE A 168 -10.29 -7.89 7.48
N ALA A 169 -9.43 -7.41 6.58
CA ALA A 169 -9.42 -6.02 6.15
C ALA A 169 -10.74 -5.63 5.46
N ILE A 170 -11.31 -6.52 4.64
CA ILE A 170 -12.58 -6.26 3.95
C ILE A 170 -13.74 -6.27 4.94
N LEU A 171 -13.82 -7.27 5.83
CA LEU A 171 -14.89 -7.36 6.82
C LEU A 171 -14.81 -6.20 7.82
N GLY A 172 -13.60 -5.93 8.33
CA GLY A 172 -13.32 -4.82 9.23
C GLY A 172 -13.63 -3.50 8.57
N GLY A 173 -13.14 -3.27 7.34
CA GLY A 173 -13.40 -2.05 6.57
C GLY A 173 -14.88 -1.85 6.27
N ALA A 174 -15.61 -2.90 5.92
CA ALA A 174 -17.05 -2.82 5.68
C ALA A 174 -17.83 -2.46 6.95
N LEU A 175 -17.50 -3.06 8.10
CA LEU A 175 -18.11 -2.72 9.38
C LEU A 175 -17.77 -1.29 9.81
N LEU A 176 -16.51 -0.90 9.66
CA LEU A 176 -16.03 0.43 10.03
C LEU A 176 -16.64 1.53 9.16
N ALA A 177 -16.79 1.29 7.86
CA ALA A 177 -17.42 2.21 6.91
C ALA A 177 -18.90 2.49 7.22
N ASN A 178 -19.60 1.55 7.88
CA ASN A 178 -20.98 1.77 8.32
C ASN A 178 -21.08 2.60 9.61
N TYR A 179 -20.01 2.68 10.41
CA TYR A 179 -20.03 3.32 11.73
C TYR A 179 -19.24 4.64 11.79
N ILE A 180 -18.27 4.84 10.89
CA ILE A 180 -17.39 6.00 10.86
C ILE A 180 -17.77 6.92 9.70
N SER A 181 -18.02 8.20 10.02
CA SER A 181 -18.24 9.25 9.03
C SER A 181 -16.97 9.51 8.20
N GLU A 182 -17.12 9.78 6.91
CA GLU A 182 -16.02 10.17 6.00
C GLU A 182 -15.14 11.29 6.58
N LYS A 183 -15.73 12.22 7.34
CA LYS A 183 -15.00 13.26 8.07
C LYS A 183 -13.98 12.67 9.05
N LEU A 184 -14.40 11.70 9.87
CA LEU A 184 -13.53 11.07 10.86
C LEU A 184 -12.41 10.27 10.18
N VAL A 185 -12.70 9.61 9.05
CA VAL A 185 -11.68 8.91 8.27
C VAL A 185 -10.62 9.90 7.75
N GLY A 186 -11.05 11.05 7.21
CA GLY A 186 -10.13 12.08 6.73
C GLY A 186 -9.30 12.73 7.84
N TYR A 187 -9.90 13.00 9.02
CA TYR A 187 -9.15 13.50 10.18
C TYR A 187 -8.15 12.49 10.71
N LEU A 188 -8.56 11.22 10.89
CA LEU A 188 -7.67 10.17 11.39
C LEU A 188 -6.53 9.88 10.42
N GLY A 189 -6.84 9.76 9.12
CA GLY A 189 -5.83 9.56 8.08
C GLY A 189 -4.84 10.72 8.00
N GLY A 190 -5.35 11.95 8.04
CA GLY A 190 -4.52 13.15 8.00
C GLY A 190 -3.64 13.33 9.24
N ALA A 191 -4.19 13.07 10.43
CA ALA A 191 -3.44 13.06 11.68
C ALA A 191 -2.34 12.00 11.67
N LEU A 192 -2.63 10.79 11.17
CA LEU A 192 -1.66 9.71 11.08
C LEU A 192 -0.51 10.05 10.11
N PHE A 193 -0.83 10.65 8.96
CA PHE A 193 0.19 11.15 8.02
C PHE A 193 1.07 12.23 8.64
N LEU A 194 0.50 13.17 9.40
CA LEU A 194 1.28 14.19 10.12
C LEU A 194 2.18 13.56 11.19
N VAL A 195 1.69 12.59 11.96
CA VAL A 195 2.49 11.87 12.95
C VAL A 195 3.66 11.16 12.28
N PHE A 196 3.43 10.48 11.15
CA PHE A 196 4.51 9.85 10.40
C PHE A 196 5.48 10.87 9.80
N ALA A 197 5.01 12.01 9.31
CA ALA A 197 5.89 13.07 8.81
C ALA A 197 6.85 13.56 9.91
N VAL A 198 6.32 13.81 11.11
CA VAL A 198 7.11 14.22 12.27
C VAL A 198 8.07 13.11 12.69
N ALA A 199 7.63 11.86 12.74
CA ALA A 199 8.47 10.74 13.12
C ALA A 199 9.62 10.49 12.12
N THR A 200 9.36 10.59 10.81
CA THR A 200 10.40 10.55 9.76
C THR A 200 11.34 11.75 9.87
N PHE A 201 10.84 12.94 10.17
CA PHE A 201 11.67 14.12 10.37
C PHE A 201 12.64 13.99 11.55
N PHE A 202 12.23 13.33 12.63
CA PHE A 202 13.10 13.01 13.77
C PHE A 202 14.00 11.79 13.53
N GLY A 203 13.94 11.15 12.37
CA GLY A 203 14.73 9.97 12.04
C GLY A 203 14.37 8.74 12.89
N VAL A 204 13.13 8.68 13.40
CA VAL A 204 12.60 7.50 14.08
C VAL A 204 12.36 6.35 13.09
N PHE A 205 12.23 6.68 11.80
CA PHE A 205 11.96 5.77 10.68
C PHE A 205 12.91 6.01 9.51
#